data_AF-A0A356ANW3-F1
#
_entry.id   AF-A0A356ANW3-F1
#
_cell.length_a   1.000
_cell.length_b   1.000
_cell.length_c   1.000
_cell.angle_alpha   90.00
_cell.angle_beta   90.00
_cell.angle_gamma   90.00
#
_symmetry.space_group_name_H-M   'P 1'
#
loop_
_entity.id
_entity.type
_entity.pdbx_description
1 polymer ?
#
loop_
_entity_poly.entity_id
_entity_poly.type
_entity_poly.pdbx_seq_one_letter_code
_entity_poly.pdbx_strand_id
1 'polypeptide(L)'
;MNWHAESLDKVRESLQTDFKQGLTSAEAQARLQKYGRNKLNEKAPRTFFQRFMDQMKDVMIIILLIAALISAGLSVYNMMNGQEAEWIEPIAIILIVVLNGIIGVVQESKAEAALEALKDMSAPNAKAVRGGQIQSVPAAEVVPG
;
A
#
# COMPACT_ATOMS: atom_id res chain seq x y z
N MET A 1 5.65 -23.49 19.45
CA MET A 1 6.89 -24.25 19.73
C MET A 1 7.96 -23.26 20.09
N ASN A 2 8.68 -23.50 21.19
CA ASN A 2 9.79 -22.66 21.63
C ASN A 2 11.09 -23.25 21.09
N TRP A 3 11.39 -22.99 19.81
CA TRP A 3 12.54 -23.56 19.10
C TRP A 3 13.87 -23.38 19.83
N HIS A 4 14.04 -22.25 20.53
CA HIS A 4 15.26 -21.92 21.27
C HIS A 4 15.48 -22.77 22.54
N ALA A 5 14.45 -23.48 23.02
CA ALA A 5 14.49 -24.28 24.23
C ALA A 5 14.52 -25.80 23.94
N GLU A 6 14.48 -26.20 22.66
CA GLU A 6 14.51 -27.60 22.25
C GLU A 6 15.93 -28.06 21.92
N SER A 7 16.18 -29.38 22.03
CA SER A 7 17.45 -29.96 21.61
C SER A 7 17.61 -29.87 20.09
N LEU A 8 18.85 -29.72 19.62
CA LEU A 8 19.15 -29.61 18.19
C LEU A 8 18.57 -30.78 17.37
N ASP A 9 18.63 -32.01 17.91
CA ASP A 9 18.07 -33.19 17.24
C ASP A 9 16.55 -33.09 17.03
N LYS A 10 15.82 -32.59 18.04
CA LYS A 10 14.38 -32.38 17.93
C LYS A 10 14.02 -31.30 16.92
N VAL A 11 14.78 -30.20 16.90
CA VAL A 11 14.59 -29.12 15.90
C VAL A 11 14.86 -29.65 14.48
N ARG A 12 15.90 -30.47 14.32
CA ARG A 12 16.23 -31.11 13.04
C ARG A 12 15.11 -32.02 12.54
N GLU A 13 14.59 -32.87 13.42
CA GLU A 13 13.56 -33.85 13.09
C GLU A 13 12.22 -33.18 12.78
N SER A 14 11.82 -32.18 13.57
CA SER A 14 10.57 -31.44 13.38
C SER A 14 10.56 -30.54 12.15
N LEU A 15 11.68 -29.87 11.84
CA LEU A 15 11.83 -29.05 10.63
C LEU A 15 12.22 -29.86 9.40
N GLN A 16 12.52 -31.16 9.56
CA GLN A 16 12.96 -32.07 8.50
C GLN A 16 14.05 -31.42 7.63
N THR A 17 15.11 -30.93 8.26
CA THR A 17 16.22 -30.19 7.62
C THR A 17 17.56 -30.83 7.96
N ASP A 18 18.59 -30.58 7.15
CA ASP A 18 19.94 -31.04 7.42
C ASP A 18 20.85 -29.87 7.84
N PHE A 19 21.55 -29.99 8.96
CA PHE A 19 22.40 -28.88 9.44
C PHE A 19 23.65 -28.62 8.59
N LYS A 20 24.10 -29.58 7.80
CA LYS A 20 25.27 -29.43 6.91
C LYS A 20 24.85 -29.12 5.48
N GLN A 21 23.80 -29.78 4.99
CA GLN A 21 23.34 -29.67 3.61
C GLN A 21 22.21 -28.64 3.43
N GLY A 22 21.53 -28.27 4.51
CA GLY A 22 20.32 -27.45 4.44
C GLY A 22 19.20 -28.13 3.65
N LEU A 23 18.25 -27.33 3.18
CA LEU A 23 17.17 -27.81 2.30
C LEU A 23 17.63 -27.93 0.85
N THR A 24 17.06 -28.87 0.10
CA THR A 24 17.21 -28.86 -1.37
C THR A 24 16.43 -27.71 -1.99
N SER A 25 16.82 -27.25 -3.19
CA SER A 25 16.08 -26.20 -3.90
C SER A 25 14.63 -26.58 -4.18
N ALA A 26 14.36 -27.87 -4.43
CA ALA A 26 13.01 -28.39 -4.65
C ALA A 26 12.16 -28.32 -3.36
N GLU A 27 12.71 -28.73 -2.21
CA GLU A 27 12.01 -28.63 -0.92
C GLU A 27 11.78 -27.19 -0.51
N ALA A 28 12.77 -26.31 -0.71
CA ALA A 28 12.62 -24.89 -0.44
C ALA A 28 11.48 -24.30 -1.27
N GLN A 29 11.37 -24.64 -2.56
CA GLN A 29 10.30 -24.19 -3.43
C GLN A 29 8.93 -24.77 -3.02
N ALA A 30 8.86 -26.05 -2.67
CA ALA A 30 7.63 -26.68 -2.18
C ALA A 30 7.15 -26.04 -0.86
N ARG A 31 8.08 -25.74 0.06
CA ARG A 31 7.79 -25.04 1.31
C ARG A 31 7.36 -23.59 1.05
N LEU A 32 7.95 -22.91 0.07
CA LEU A 32 7.56 -21.56 -0.31
C LEU A 32 6.11 -21.52 -0.82
N GLN A 33 5.69 -22.53 -1.59
CA GLN A 33 4.30 -22.67 -2.04
C GLN A 33 3.36 -23.01 -0.87
N LYS A 34 3.81 -23.79 0.12
CA LYS A 34 3.01 -24.21 1.28
C LYS A 34 2.85 -23.11 2.33
N TYR A 35 3.91 -22.41 2.67
CA TYR A 35 3.95 -21.42 3.76
C TYR A 35 3.83 -19.97 3.27
N GLY A 36 3.98 -19.75 1.96
CA GLY A 36 4.02 -18.41 1.39
C GLY A 36 5.38 -17.73 1.54
N ARG A 37 5.47 -16.51 1.00
CA ARG A 37 6.68 -15.69 1.10
C ARG A 37 6.88 -15.23 2.53
N ASN A 38 8.13 -15.13 2.96
CA ASN A 38 8.52 -14.51 4.23
C ASN A 38 8.44 -12.98 4.12
N LYS A 39 7.22 -12.47 3.93
CA LYS A 39 6.86 -11.05 3.96
C LYS A 39 5.77 -10.86 5.01
N LEU A 40 5.84 -9.75 5.73
CA LEU A 40 4.75 -9.36 6.62
C LEU A 40 3.53 -8.96 5.78
N ASN A 41 2.33 -9.27 6.28
CA ASN A 41 1.11 -8.81 5.64
C ASN A 41 1.05 -7.28 5.69
N GLU A 42 1.21 -6.65 4.54
CA GLU A 42 0.99 -5.22 4.40
C GLU A 42 -0.52 -4.92 4.39
N LYS A 43 -0.91 -3.75 4.88
CA LYS A 43 -2.31 -3.31 4.74
C LYS A 43 -2.63 -3.13 3.27
N ALA A 44 -3.85 -3.52 2.88
CA ALA A 44 -4.32 -3.27 1.53
C ALA A 44 -4.19 -1.77 1.19
N PRO A 45 -3.69 -1.42 0.00
CA PRO A 45 -3.60 -0.04 -0.42
C PRO A 45 -4.99 0.60 -0.40
N ARG A 46 -5.04 1.87 -0.03
CA ARG A 46 -6.31 2.62 -0.01
C ARG A 46 -6.87 2.72 -1.42
N THR A 47 -8.18 2.55 -1.57
CA THR A 47 -8.81 2.65 -2.89
C THR A 47 -8.88 4.10 -3.37
N PHE A 48 -9.01 4.30 -4.69
CA PHE A 48 -9.20 5.63 -5.29
C PHE A 48 -10.34 6.41 -4.61
N PHE A 49 -11.47 5.74 -4.36
CA PHE A 49 -12.64 6.36 -3.72
C PHE A 49 -12.37 6.76 -2.26
N GLN A 50 -11.63 5.93 -1.51
CA GLN A 50 -11.25 6.26 -0.13
C GLN A 50 -10.35 7.49 -0.07
N ARG A 51 -9.36 7.59 -0.97
CA ARG A 51 -8.46 8.75 -1.07
C ARG A 51 -9.20 10.01 -1.46
N PHE A 52 -10.09 9.91 -2.46
CA PHE A 52 -10.93 11.03 -2.87
C PHE A 52 -11.82 11.54 -1.72
N MET A 53 -12.43 10.63 -0.96
CA MET A 53 -13.26 10.99 0.19
C MET A 53 -12.45 11.63 1.33
N ASP A 54 -11.20 11.20 1.53
CA ASP A 54 -10.30 11.85 2.49
C ASP A 54 -9.92 13.26 2.05
N GLN A 55 -9.74 13.51 0.75
CA GLN A 55 -9.50 14.86 0.21
C GLN A 55 -10.70 15.79 0.50
N MET A 56 -11.93 15.30 0.45
CA MET A 56 -13.13 16.09 0.78
C MET A 56 -13.22 16.49 2.26
N LYS A 57 -12.45 15.85 3.14
CA LYS A 57 -12.36 16.21 4.57
C LYS A 57 -11.29 17.26 4.86
N ASP A 58 -10.49 17.64 3.87
CA ASP A 58 -9.47 18.65 4.04
C ASP A 58 -10.11 20.01 4.35
N VAL A 59 -9.59 20.70 5.37
CA VAL A 59 -10.15 21.98 5.84
C VAL A 59 -10.20 23.03 4.73
N MET A 60 -9.18 23.09 3.87
CA MET A 60 -9.13 24.04 2.75
C MET A 60 -10.20 23.71 1.70
N ILE A 61 -10.42 22.43 1.41
CA ILE A 61 -11.50 22.01 0.49
C ILE A 61 -12.87 22.29 1.08
N ILE A 62 -13.08 22.04 2.37
CA ILE A 62 -14.33 22.36 3.06
C ILE A 62 -14.64 23.86 2.94
N ILE A 63 -13.64 24.73 3.13
CA ILE A 63 -13.81 26.18 2.95
C ILE A 63 -14.24 26.51 1.51
N LEU A 64 -13.61 25.91 0.50
CA LEU A 64 -13.98 26.11 -0.90
C LEU A 64 -15.39 25.61 -1.21
N LEU A 65 -15.80 24.47 -0.66
CA LEU A 65 -17.16 23.95 -0.81
C LEU A 65 -18.20 24.87 -0.17
N ILE A 66 -17.90 25.42 1.01
CA ILE A 66 -18.77 26.43 1.65
C ILE A 66 -18.87 27.68 0.76
N ALA A 67 -17.77 28.17 0.22
CA ALA A 67 -17.77 29.30 -0.71
C ALA A 67 -18.60 29.01 -1.98
N ALA A 68 -18.45 27.81 -2.55
CA ALA A 68 -19.24 27.37 -3.70
C ALA A 68 -20.75 27.32 -3.39
N LEU A 69 -21.12 26.84 -2.20
CA LEU A 69 -22.52 26.80 -1.75
C LEU A 69 -23.10 28.20 -1.55
N ILE A 70 -22.33 29.13 -0.96
CA ILE A 70 -22.75 30.52 -0.79
C ILE A 70 -22.93 31.19 -2.16
N SER A 71 -21.96 31.05 -3.05
CA SER A 71 -22.01 31.63 -4.40
C SER A 71 -23.17 31.05 -5.21
N ALA A 72 -23.38 29.73 -5.19
CA ALA A 72 -24.54 29.10 -5.82
C ALA A 72 -25.88 29.57 -5.24
N GLY A 73 -25.97 29.72 -3.90
CA GLY A 73 -27.15 30.25 -3.23
C GLY A 73 -27.48 31.68 -3.64
N LEU A 74 -26.45 32.53 -3.76
CA LEU A 74 -26.61 33.90 -4.26
C LEU A 74 -27.10 33.93 -5.70
N SER A 75 -26.57 33.06 -6.57
CA SER A 75 -27.00 32.96 -7.96
C SER A 75 -28.45 32.50 -8.10
N VAL A 76 -28.89 31.54 -7.27
CA VAL A 76 -30.31 31.14 -7.19
C VAL A 76 -31.18 32.29 -6.69
N TYR A 77 -30.77 33.00 -5.64
CA TYR A 77 -31.50 34.14 -5.11
C TYR A 77 -31.66 35.25 -6.16
N ASN A 78 -30.59 35.58 -6.89
CA ASN A 78 -30.62 36.56 -7.97
C ASN A 78 -31.58 36.12 -9.09
N MET A 79 -31.55 34.84 -9.47
CA MET A 79 -32.47 34.28 -10.47
C MET A 79 -33.94 34.42 -10.04
N MET A 80 -34.26 34.14 -8.78
CA MET A 80 -35.62 34.24 -8.25
C MET A 80 -36.12 35.69 -8.17
N ASN A 81 -35.21 36.66 -8.01
CA ASN A 81 -35.52 38.09 -7.98
C ASN A 81 -35.48 38.76 -9.37
N GLY A 82 -35.30 37.98 -10.44
CA GLY A 82 -35.26 38.49 -11.81
C GLY A 82 -33.95 39.21 -12.18
N GLN A 83 -32.89 39.05 -11.40
CA GLN A 83 -31.54 39.52 -11.71
C GLN A 83 -30.76 38.45 -12.49
N GLU A 84 -29.67 38.86 -13.15
CA GLU A 84 -28.80 37.92 -13.85
C GLU A 84 -28.13 36.96 -12.86
N ALA A 85 -28.24 35.66 -13.15
CA ALA A 85 -27.66 34.61 -12.33
C ALA A 85 -26.23 34.32 -12.80
N GLU A 86 -25.26 34.47 -11.91
CA GLU A 86 -23.84 34.25 -12.22
C GLU A 86 -23.42 32.84 -11.80
N TRP A 87 -23.47 31.89 -12.73
CA TRP A 87 -23.13 30.49 -12.44
C TRP A 87 -21.64 30.17 -12.64
N ILE A 88 -20.86 31.10 -13.20
CA ILE A 88 -19.46 30.88 -13.55
C ILE A 88 -18.62 30.61 -12.29
N GLU A 89 -18.79 31.42 -11.25
CA GLU A 89 -18.02 31.29 -10.01
C GLU A 89 -18.28 29.96 -9.27
N PRO A 90 -19.52 29.54 -8.96
CA PRO A 90 -19.73 28.28 -8.25
C PRO A 90 -19.29 27.07 -9.09
N ILE A 91 -19.48 27.11 -10.41
CA ILE A 91 -19.03 26.04 -11.31
C ILE A 91 -17.50 25.97 -11.34
N ALA A 92 -16.81 27.11 -11.42
CA ALA A 92 -15.35 27.16 -11.43
C ALA A 92 -14.76 26.59 -10.13
N ILE A 93 -15.33 26.92 -8.97
CA ILE A 93 -14.87 26.40 -7.68
C ILE A 93 -15.05 24.88 -7.61
N ILE A 94 -16.23 24.37 -8.00
CA ILE A 94 -16.48 22.91 -8.03
C ILE A 94 -15.50 22.20 -8.95
N LEU A 95 -15.24 22.77 -10.13
CA LEU A 95 -14.28 22.22 -11.08
C LEU A 95 -12.86 22.19 -10.50
N ILE A 96 -12.42 23.24 -9.81
CA ILE A 96 -11.13 23.29 -9.12
C ILE A 96 -11.04 22.20 -8.04
N VAL A 97 -12.08 22.03 -7.22
CA VAL A 97 -12.12 21.02 -6.15
C VAL A 97 -12.02 19.61 -6.73
N VAL A 98 -12.76 19.32 -7.80
CA VAL A 98 -12.73 18.02 -8.48
C VAL A 98 -11.35 17.76 -9.09
N LEU A 99 -10.77 18.75 -9.79
CA LEU A 99 -9.44 18.64 -10.37
C LEU A 99 -8.38 18.41 -9.29
N ASN A 100 -8.44 19.14 -8.18
CA ASN A 100 -7.52 18.96 -7.07
C ASN A 100 -7.65 17.55 -6.45
N GLY A 101 -8.87 17.03 -6.30
CA GLY A 101 -9.09 15.66 -5.86
C GLY A 101 -8.44 14.62 -6.79
N ILE A 102 -8.64 14.75 -8.11
CA ILE A 102 -8.04 13.83 -9.09
C ILE A 102 -6.51 13.93 -9.06
N ILE A 103 -5.97 15.15 -9.09
CA ILE A 103 -4.53 15.40 -9.05
C ILE A 103 -3.93 14.83 -7.76
N GLY A 104 -4.57 15.05 -6.61
CA GLY A 104 -4.15 14.53 -5.32
C GLY A 104 -4.05 13.00 -5.31
N VAL A 105 -5.09 12.30 -5.76
CA VAL A 105 -5.09 10.82 -5.79
C VAL A 105 -4.02 10.27 -6.76
N VAL A 106 -3.82 10.93 -7.91
CA VAL A 106 -2.77 10.55 -8.86
C VAL A 106 -1.37 10.77 -8.26
N GLN A 107 -1.15 11.89 -7.56
CA GLN A 107 0.12 12.16 -6.88
C GLN A 107 0.40 11.16 -5.76
N GLU A 108 -0.61 10.84 -4.95
CA GLU A 108 -0.49 9.83 -3.88
C GLU A 108 -0.15 8.45 -4.45
N SER A 109 -0.83 8.04 -5.52
CA SER A 109 -0.55 6.76 -6.21
C SER A 109 0.89 6.70 -6.75
N LYS A 110 1.40 7.82 -7.29
CA LYS A 110 2.80 7.90 -7.74
C LYS A 110 3.79 7.80 -6.59
N ALA A 111 3.51 8.44 -5.46
CA ALA A 111 4.36 8.39 -4.27
C ALA A 111 4.43 6.98 -3.70
N GLU A 112 3.31 6.28 -3.61
CA GLU A 112 3.27 4.88 -3.17
C GLU A 112 4.04 3.95 -4.12
N ALA A 113 3.85 4.09 -5.43
CA ALA A 113 4.58 3.28 -6.41
C ALA A 113 6.10 3.48 -6.31
N ALA A 114 6.54 4.73 -6.08
CA ALA A 114 7.95 5.02 -5.83
C ALA A 114 8.46 4.39 -4.53
N LEU A 115 7.66 4.45 -3.46
CA LEU A 115 8.00 3.81 -2.19
C LEU A 115 8.11 2.29 -2.33
N GLU A 116 7.19 1.66 -3.05
CA GLU A 116 7.20 0.22 -3.31
C GLU A 116 8.43 -0.21 -4.12
N ALA A 117 8.77 0.56 -5.16
CA ALA A 117 10.00 0.32 -5.93
C ALA A 117 11.26 0.45 -5.05
N LEU A 118 11.32 1.44 -4.15
CA LEU A 118 12.43 1.59 -3.20
C LEU A 118 12.52 0.41 -2.22
N LYS A 119 11.38 -0.08 -1.73
CA LYS A 119 11.33 -1.28 -0.88
C LYS A 119 11.86 -2.51 -1.61
N ASP A 120 11.46 -2.71 -2.86
CA ASP A 120 11.90 -3.86 -3.66
C ASP A 120 13.39 -3.78 -4.04
N MET A 121 13.92 -2.58 -4.33
CA MET A 121 15.37 -2.38 -4.57
C MET A 121 16.22 -2.63 -3.33
N SER A 122 15.66 -2.35 -2.14
CA SER A 122 16.34 -2.54 -0.85
C SER A 122 15.99 -3.87 -0.20
N ALA A 123 15.31 -4.76 -0.93
CA ALA A 123 14.86 -6.03 -0.39
C ALA A 123 16.07 -6.81 0.17
N PRO A 124 16.07 -7.15 1.47
CA PRO A 124 17.22 -7.77 2.08
C PRO A 124 17.45 -9.16 1.49
N ASN A 125 18.72 -9.49 1.26
CA ASN A 125 19.13 -10.85 0.97
C ASN A 125 19.51 -11.55 2.28
N ALA A 126 19.13 -12.82 2.39
CA ALA A 126 19.54 -13.71 3.46
C ALA A 126 20.57 -14.71 2.92
N LYS A 127 21.52 -15.12 3.78
CA LYS A 127 22.38 -16.26 3.49
C LYS A 127 21.72 -17.52 4.03
N ALA A 128 21.53 -18.52 3.18
CA ALA A 128 20.98 -19.82 3.55
C ALA A 128 21.84 -20.95 2.98
N VAL A 129 21.93 -22.07 3.69
CA VAL A 129 22.55 -23.29 3.13
C VAL A 129 21.46 -24.04 2.36
N ARG A 130 21.69 -24.29 1.06
CA ARG A 130 20.81 -25.11 0.23
C ARG A 130 21.65 -26.09 -0.60
N GLY A 131 21.35 -27.37 -0.51
CA GLY A 131 22.12 -28.43 -1.19
C GLY A 131 23.61 -28.45 -0.84
N GLY A 132 23.97 -28.09 0.39
CA GLY A 132 25.36 -28.07 0.89
C GLY A 132 26.16 -26.82 0.53
N GLN A 133 25.55 -25.83 -0.11
CA GLN A 133 26.22 -24.58 -0.48
C GLN A 133 25.54 -23.37 0.17
N ILE A 134 26.35 -22.40 0.60
CA ILE A 134 25.84 -21.12 1.08
C ILE A 134 25.40 -20.30 -0.14
N GLN A 135 24.12 -19.97 -0.20
CA GLN A 135 23.51 -19.19 -1.27
C GLN A 135 22.92 -17.90 -0.70
N SER A 136 23.05 -16.80 -1.46
CA SER A 136 22.35 -15.55 -1.18
C SER A 136 20.97 -15.64 -1.81
N VAL A 137 19.92 -15.64 -0.99
CA VAL A 137 18.53 -15.74 -1.43
C VAL A 137 17.74 -14.51 -0.97
N PRO A 138 16.73 -14.07 -1.73
CA PRO A 138 15.85 -13.00 -1.26
C PRO A 138 15.25 -13.39 0.10
N ALA A 139 15.26 -12.48 1.09
CA ALA A 139 14.73 -12.78 2.42
C ALA A 139 13.25 -13.20 2.38
N ALA A 140 12.51 -12.70 1.38
CA ALA A 140 11.12 -13.06 1.09
C ALA A 140 10.94 -14.52 0.63
N GLU A 141 12.00 -15.22 0.25
CA GLU A 141 12.00 -16.63 -0.18
C GLU A 141 12.61 -17.57 0.87
N VAL A 142 12.96 -17.05 2.04
CA VAL A 142 13.33 -17.87 3.19
C VAL A 142 12.09 -18.61 3.68
N VAL A 143 12.25 -19.88 3.98
CA VAL A 143 11.18 -20.77 4.43
C VAL A 143 11.57 -21.42 5.76
N PRO A 144 10.62 -21.97 6.53
CA PRO A 144 10.97 -22.72 7.73
C PRO A 144 11.80 -23.96 7.42
N GLY A 145 12.92 -24.13 8.14
CA GLY A 145 13.87 -25.26 8.01
C GLY A 145 15.13 -24.93 7.25
#